data_AF-A0A167Z7U8-F1
#
_entry.id   AF-A0A167Z7U8-F1
#
_cell.length_a   1.000
_cell.length_b   1.000
_cell.length_c   1.000
_cell.angle_alpha   90.00
_cell.angle_beta   90.00
_cell.angle_gamma   90.00
#
_symmetry.space_group_name_H-M   'P 1'
#
loop_
_entity.id
_entity.type
_entity.pdbx_description
1 polymer ?
#
loop_
_entity_poly.entity_id
_entity_poly.type
_entity_poly.pdbx_seq_one_letter_code
_entity_poly.pdbx_strand_id
1 'polypeptide(L)'
;MSAKEAFRKPLRIKGRLPLTTKQVNGGYYKGNRTGSMGFFGPKKGQYIIDYRKVRTYNYPAEHMKEFKMTPFVTQQMHPTASKYTKPNPDQHAREEGYLFKYRRMNGRDYLEEWARKNEHEYNFLVHGVPMPGTGPEPSQPIIEQTVSADTQQTQSQTPPGQRA
;
A
#
# COMPACT_ATOMS: atom_id res chain seq x y z
N MET A 1 -62.39 14.45 -27.64
CA MET A 1 -61.06 15.02 -27.94
C MET A 1 -60.01 14.24 -27.17
N SER A 2 -59.02 13.69 -27.86
CA SER A 2 -58.06 12.72 -27.32
C SER A 2 -56.94 13.40 -26.53
N ALA A 3 -56.65 12.91 -25.33
CA ALA A 3 -55.56 13.37 -24.46
C ALA A 3 -54.19 12.86 -24.95
N LYS A 4 -53.86 13.07 -26.23
CA LYS A 4 -52.62 12.59 -26.86
C LYS A 4 -51.68 13.68 -27.36
N GLU A 5 -51.88 14.92 -26.93
CA GLU A 5 -51.04 16.03 -27.43
C GLU A 5 -50.54 16.92 -26.29
N ALA A 6 -49.81 16.31 -25.36
CA ALA A 6 -48.93 17.05 -24.47
C ALA A 6 -47.71 17.51 -25.28
N PHE A 7 -47.81 18.73 -25.80
CA PHE A 7 -46.76 19.46 -26.51
C PHE A 7 -45.48 19.53 -25.65
N ARG A 8 -44.56 18.56 -25.79
CA ARG A 8 -43.19 18.72 -25.29
C ARG A 8 -42.59 19.90 -26.05
N LYS A 9 -42.54 21.07 -25.42
CA LYS A 9 -41.74 22.20 -25.93
C LYS A 9 -40.37 21.65 -26.32
N PRO A 10 -39.92 21.78 -27.59
CA PRO A 10 -38.57 21.38 -27.93
C PRO A 10 -37.65 22.29 -27.13
N LEU A 11 -36.98 21.71 -26.13
CA LEU A 11 -35.89 22.39 -25.45
C LEU A 11 -34.92 22.80 -26.55
N ARG A 12 -34.75 24.11 -26.77
CA ARG A 12 -33.68 24.67 -27.59
C ARG A 12 -32.39 24.03 -27.11
N ILE A 13 -31.92 23.02 -27.84
CA ILE A 13 -30.73 22.26 -27.47
C ILE A 13 -29.59 23.26 -27.65
N LYS A 14 -28.97 23.68 -26.54
CA LYS A 14 -27.65 24.32 -26.59
C LYS A 14 -26.74 23.29 -27.27
N GLY A 15 -26.48 23.47 -28.57
CA GLY A 15 -26.09 22.40 -29.51
C GLY A 15 -24.73 21.73 -29.30
N ARG A 16 -24.12 21.86 -28.12
CA ARG A 16 -22.78 21.35 -27.79
C ARG A 16 -22.63 20.88 -26.34
N LEU A 17 -23.71 20.44 -25.69
CA LEU A 17 -23.58 19.77 -24.40
C LEU A 17 -23.04 18.33 -24.62
N PRO A 18 -22.08 17.87 -23.79
CA PRO A 18 -21.55 16.52 -23.92
C PRO A 18 -22.62 15.47 -23.64
N LEU A 19 -22.65 14.43 -24.46
CA LEU A 19 -23.66 13.39 -24.36
C LEU A 19 -23.52 12.58 -23.05
N THR A 20 -24.62 12.41 -22.35
CA THR A 20 -24.75 11.60 -21.12
C THR A 20 -25.56 10.34 -21.39
N THR A 21 -25.43 9.34 -20.53
CA THR A 21 -26.11 8.04 -20.67
C THR A 21 -27.64 8.13 -20.59
N LYS A 22 -28.19 9.25 -20.10
CA LYS A 22 -29.64 9.44 -19.93
C LYS A 22 -30.28 10.25 -21.06
N GLN A 23 -29.49 10.75 -22.00
CA GLN A 23 -29.96 11.58 -23.11
C GLN A 23 -30.35 10.77 -24.35
N VAL A 24 -29.83 9.55 -24.49
CA VAL A 24 -30.04 8.68 -25.67
C VAL A 24 -30.42 7.26 -25.23
N ASN A 25 -31.07 6.53 -26.14
CA ASN A 25 -31.48 5.14 -25.90
C ASN A 25 -30.33 4.15 -26.22
N GLY A 26 -30.68 2.87 -26.41
CA GLY A 26 -29.77 1.74 -26.58
C GLY A 26 -28.57 1.98 -27.51
N GLY A 27 -27.47 1.29 -27.19
CA GLY A 27 -26.21 1.33 -27.95
C GLY A 27 -25.19 2.33 -27.42
N TYR A 28 -25.60 3.39 -26.72
CA TYR A 28 -24.66 4.32 -26.08
C TYR A 28 -24.33 3.91 -24.64
N TYR A 29 -23.12 3.39 -24.44
CA TYR A 29 -22.55 3.15 -23.12
C TYR A 29 -21.45 4.19 -22.82
N LYS A 30 -21.50 4.80 -21.64
CA LYS A 30 -20.46 5.71 -21.14
C LYS A 30 -20.11 5.32 -19.71
N GLY A 31 -18.82 5.07 -19.46
CA GLY A 31 -18.34 4.64 -18.15
C GLY A 31 -18.21 5.78 -17.13
N ASN A 32 -18.21 5.41 -15.83
CA ASN A 32 -18.12 6.34 -14.70
C ASN A 32 -16.76 6.31 -13.98
N ARG A 33 -15.67 5.95 -14.70
CA ARG A 33 -14.31 5.81 -14.14
C ARG A 33 -14.21 4.85 -12.95
N THR A 34 -15.06 3.83 -12.92
CA THR A 34 -15.00 2.77 -11.89
C THR A 34 -13.74 1.91 -12.02
N GLY A 35 -13.07 1.92 -13.17
CA GLY A 35 -11.92 1.07 -13.47
C GLY A 35 -12.34 -0.30 -13.98
N SER A 36 -11.46 -0.97 -14.72
CA SER A 36 -11.67 -2.34 -15.19
C SER A 36 -11.27 -3.33 -14.09
N MET A 37 -12.26 -4.05 -13.55
CA MET A 37 -12.06 -5.05 -12.48
C MET A 37 -11.79 -6.47 -13.01
N GLY A 38 -11.48 -6.62 -14.30
CA GLY A 38 -11.50 -7.91 -14.96
C GLY A 38 -11.45 -7.82 -16.48
N PHE A 39 -12.03 -8.79 -17.16
CA PHE A 39 -12.08 -8.85 -18.62
C PHE A 39 -13.35 -9.54 -19.11
N PHE A 40 -13.75 -9.26 -20.35
CA PHE A 40 -14.86 -9.97 -20.98
C PHE A 40 -14.40 -11.37 -21.37
N GLY A 41 -15.19 -12.38 -21.01
CA GLY A 41 -14.89 -13.78 -21.31
C GLY A 41 -15.06 -14.11 -22.80
N PRO A 42 -14.62 -15.31 -23.23
CA PRO A 42 -14.78 -15.77 -24.62
C PRO A 42 -16.25 -15.97 -25.02
N LYS A 43 -17.16 -16.13 -24.04
CA LYS A 43 -18.61 -16.20 -24.27
C LYS A 43 -19.23 -14.79 -24.22
N LYS A 44 -20.13 -14.51 -25.17
CA LYS A 44 -20.85 -13.23 -25.24
C LYS A 44 -21.59 -12.96 -23.94
N GLY A 45 -21.44 -11.73 -23.42
CA GLY A 45 -22.13 -11.28 -22.21
C GLY A 45 -21.48 -11.72 -20.89
N GLN A 46 -20.40 -12.48 -20.91
CA GLN A 46 -19.71 -12.89 -19.69
C GLN A 46 -18.64 -11.86 -19.29
N TYR A 47 -18.62 -11.48 -18.01
CA TYR A 47 -17.55 -10.68 -17.42
C TYR A 47 -16.89 -11.47 -16.29
N ILE A 48 -15.58 -11.68 -16.37
CA ILE A 48 -14.79 -12.44 -15.39
C ILE A 48 -14.01 -11.45 -14.53
N ILE A 49 -14.17 -11.53 -13.21
CA ILE A 49 -13.54 -10.63 -12.24
C ILE A 49 -12.10 -11.10 -11.97
N ASP A 50 -11.15 -10.17 -12.08
CA ASP A 50 -9.77 -10.35 -11.63
C ASP A 50 -9.60 -9.72 -10.25
N TYR A 51 -9.57 -10.55 -9.21
CA TYR A 51 -9.48 -10.10 -7.81
C TYR A 51 -8.20 -9.31 -7.51
N ARG A 52 -7.15 -9.41 -8.35
CA ARG A 52 -5.92 -8.61 -8.20
C ARG A 52 -6.14 -7.14 -8.50
N LYS A 53 -7.18 -6.79 -9.26
CA LYS A 53 -7.53 -5.42 -9.64
C LYS A 53 -8.63 -4.84 -8.75
N VAL A 54 -9.26 -5.66 -7.92
CA VAL A 54 -10.30 -5.23 -6.98
C VAL A 54 -9.62 -4.43 -5.87
N ARG A 55 -10.06 -3.18 -5.69
CA ARG A 55 -9.55 -2.31 -4.62
C ARG A 55 -10.05 -2.80 -3.27
N THR A 56 -9.14 -3.05 -2.34
CA THR A 56 -9.43 -3.29 -0.93
C THR A 56 -9.08 -2.05 -0.11
N TYR A 57 -9.89 -1.76 0.91
CA TYR A 57 -9.59 -0.72 1.88
C TYR A 57 -9.19 -1.40 3.19
N ASN A 58 -7.90 -1.29 3.53
CA ASN A 58 -7.35 -1.95 4.71
C ASN A 58 -7.73 -1.13 5.94
N TYR A 59 -8.59 -1.70 6.77
CA TYR A 59 -8.97 -1.14 8.06
C TYR A 59 -8.10 -1.79 9.15
N PRO A 60 -7.39 -1.01 9.98
CA PRO A 60 -6.65 -1.56 11.11
C PRO A 60 -7.66 -2.07 12.15
N ALA A 61 -7.87 -3.38 12.17
CA ALA A 61 -8.82 -4.01 13.09
C ALA A 61 -8.31 -4.03 14.54
N GLU A 62 -7.00 -4.13 14.70
CA GLU A 62 -6.34 -4.20 16.00
C GLU A 62 -6.29 -2.79 16.64
N HIS A 63 -6.70 -2.71 17.90
CA HIS A 63 -6.62 -1.52 18.76
C HIS A 63 -7.40 -0.26 18.33
N MET A 64 -8.27 -0.31 17.30
CA MET A 64 -9.06 0.87 16.91
C MET A 64 -10.04 1.34 17.99
N LYS A 65 -10.55 0.41 18.82
CA LYS A 65 -11.44 0.75 19.95
C LYS A 65 -10.73 1.47 21.08
N GLU A 66 -9.42 1.26 21.22
CA GLU A 66 -8.58 1.84 22.27
C GLU A 66 -7.82 3.09 21.76
N PHE A 67 -7.95 3.42 20.48
CA PHE A 67 -7.22 4.50 19.84
C PHE A 67 -7.71 5.86 20.34
N LYS A 68 -6.82 6.59 21.00
CA LYS A 68 -7.17 7.84 21.71
C LYS A 68 -7.19 9.07 20.81
N MET A 69 -6.58 9.03 19.62
CA MET A 69 -6.52 10.20 18.75
C MET A 69 -7.84 10.37 17.99
N THR A 70 -8.40 11.56 18.08
CA THR A 70 -9.60 11.98 17.33
C THR A 70 -9.20 12.91 16.19
N PRO A 71 -10.06 13.10 15.17
CA PRO A 71 -9.77 14.03 14.08
C PRO A 71 -9.71 15.50 14.51
N PHE A 72 -10.01 15.80 15.77
CA PHE A 72 -10.05 17.15 16.32
C PHE A 72 -9.01 17.29 17.43
N VAL A 73 -8.52 18.51 17.59
CA VAL A 73 -7.62 18.89 18.69
C VAL A 73 -8.30 19.98 19.51
N THR A 74 -7.98 20.07 20.80
CA THR A 74 -8.55 21.09 21.68
C THR A 74 -8.08 22.50 21.26
N GLN A 75 -8.99 23.47 21.25
CA GLN A 75 -8.66 24.86 20.89
C GLN A 75 -7.72 25.54 21.90
N GLN A 76 -7.67 25.02 23.13
CA GLN A 76 -6.77 25.49 24.18
C GLN A 76 -5.29 25.20 23.83
N MET A 77 -5.02 24.23 22.96
CA MET A 77 -3.68 23.95 22.49
C MET A 77 -3.33 24.90 21.35
N HIS A 78 -2.46 25.88 21.62
CA HIS A 78 -1.93 26.75 20.57
C HIS A 78 -1.10 25.93 19.55
N PRO A 79 -1.11 26.29 18.26
CA PRO A 79 -0.30 25.60 17.25
C PRO A 79 1.19 25.64 17.60
N THR A 80 1.80 24.45 17.77
CA THR A 80 3.22 24.32 18.11
C THR A 80 4.10 24.68 16.90
N ALA A 81 5.02 25.64 17.08
CA ALA A 81 6.02 25.95 16.07
C ALA A 81 7.10 24.85 16.02
N SER A 82 7.43 24.38 14.81
CA SER A 82 8.50 23.41 14.57
C SER A 82 9.74 24.11 13.99
N LYS A 83 10.88 23.39 13.90
CA LYS A 83 12.09 23.85 13.18
C LYS A 83 11.83 24.26 11.71
N TYR A 84 10.71 23.81 11.16
CA TYR A 84 10.27 24.05 9.80
C TYR A 84 9.25 25.18 9.66
N THR A 85 8.79 25.72 10.78
CA THR A 85 7.82 26.80 10.84
C THR A 85 8.57 28.13 10.79
N LYS A 86 8.49 28.84 9.67
CA LYS A 86 8.99 30.22 9.58
C LYS A 86 7.84 31.20 9.74
N PRO A 87 8.00 32.29 10.52
CA PRO A 87 7.01 33.36 10.56
C PRO A 87 6.87 33.96 9.16
N ASN A 88 5.63 34.24 8.75
CA ASN A 88 5.35 34.88 7.47
C ASN A 88 5.98 36.30 7.47
N PRO A 89 6.84 36.66 6.50
CA PRO A 89 7.43 38.00 6.44
C PRO A 89 6.41 39.11 6.16
N ASP A 90 5.23 38.78 5.63
CA ASP A 90 4.21 39.78 5.28
C ASP A 90 3.29 40.09 6.48
N GLN A 91 3.51 41.26 7.09
CA GLN A 91 2.74 41.74 8.25
C GLN A 91 1.24 41.94 7.95
N HIS A 92 0.85 42.05 6.68
CA HIS A 92 -0.55 42.18 6.23
C HIS A 92 -1.31 40.86 6.13
N ALA A 93 -0.63 39.71 6.25
CA ALA A 93 -1.28 38.39 6.29
C ALA A 93 -1.89 38.04 7.66
N ARG A 94 -1.90 39.00 8.60
CA ARG A 94 -2.42 38.84 9.96
C ARG A 94 -3.93 38.64 10.02
N GLU A 95 -4.68 39.06 9.00
CA GLU A 95 -6.15 38.94 8.94
C GLU A 95 -6.65 37.61 8.34
N GLU A 96 -5.81 36.90 7.59
CA GLU A 96 -6.19 35.72 6.80
C GLU A 96 -5.50 34.43 7.29
N GLY A 97 -5.35 34.23 8.61
CA GLY A 97 -5.11 32.92 9.25
C GLY A 97 -3.88 32.06 8.85
N TYR A 98 -3.12 32.42 7.82
CA TYR A 98 -1.97 31.67 7.30
C TYR A 98 -0.67 32.33 7.78
N LEU A 99 -0.38 32.15 9.07
CA LEU A 99 0.74 32.80 9.75
C LEU A 99 2.11 32.15 9.47
N PHE A 100 2.16 31.01 8.76
CA PHE A 100 3.37 30.20 8.67
C PHE A 100 3.67 29.72 7.25
N LYS A 101 4.89 30.01 6.78
CA LYS A 101 5.47 29.34 5.59
C LYS A 101 6.22 28.11 6.08
N TYR A 102 5.68 26.94 5.82
CA TYR A 102 6.35 25.68 6.14
C TYR A 102 7.52 25.45 5.18
N ARG A 103 8.77 25.44 5.68
CA ARG A 103 9.86 24.77 4.96
C ARG A 103 9.53 23.27 5.01
N ARG A 104 9.22 22.64 3.89
CA ARG A 104 8.98 21.18 3.88
C ARG A 104 10.22 20.45 4.40
N MET A 105 10.02 19.37 5.16
CA MET A 105 11.11 18.48 5.57
C MET A 105 11.81 17.97 4.30
N ASN A 106 13.12 18.18 4.21
CA ASN A 106 13.90 17.69 3.07
C ASN A 106 14.37 16.26 3.31
N GLY A 107 14.75 15.54 2.25
CA GLY A 107 15.25 14.17 2.35
C GLY A 107 16.49 14.04 3.25
N ARG A 108 17.40 15.03 3.24
CA ARG A 108 18.55 15.06 4.16
C ARG A 108 18.12 15.16 5.62
N ASP A 109 17.18 16.07 5.91
CA ASP A 109 16.69 16.27 7.28
C ASP A 109 15.99 14.99 7.81
N TYR A 110 15.32 14.24 6.92
CA TYR A 110 14.73 12.94 7.26
C TYR A 110 15.79 11.87 7.51
N LEU A 111 16.80 11.75 6.64
CA LEU A 111 17.86 10.74 6.79
C LEU A 111 18.65 10.94 8.09
N GLU A 112 18.97 12.18 8.44
CA GLU A 112 19.63 12.50 9.71
C GLU A 112 18.74 12.13 10.91
N GLU A 113 17.46 12.48 10.87
CA GLU A 113 16.52 12.14 11.94
C GLU A 113 16.27 10.63 12.07
N TRP A 114 16.24 9.92 10.94
CA TRP A 114 16.09 8.47 10.90
C TRP A 114 17.33 7.77 11.46
N ALA A 115 18.53 8.16 11.03
CA ALA A 115 19.79 7.62 11.53
C ALA A 115 19.92 7.82 13.05
N ARG A 116 19.50 8.99 13.55
CA ARG A 116 19.51 9.29 14.99
C ARG A 116 18.51 8.45 15.80
N LYS A 117 17.32 8.17 15.26
CA LYS A 117 16.27 7.39 15.96
C LYS A 117 16.46 5.88 15.85
N ASN A 118 17.07 5.43 14.75
CA ASN A 118 17.28 4.02 14.43
C ASN A 118 18.78 3.74 14.31
N GLU A 119 19.56 4.20 15.30
CA GLU A 119 21.03 4.10 15.30
C GLU A 119 21.50 2.68 15.00
N HIS A 120 20.79 1.70 15.51
CA HIS A 120 21.09 0.28 15.34
C HIS A 120 21.01 -0.19 13.87
N GLU A 121 19.91 0.14 13.18
CA GLU A 121 19.74 -0.18 11.75
C GLU A 121 20.73 0.62 10.89
N TYR A 122 20.98 1.88 11.26
CA TYR A 122 21.96 2.72 10.58
C TYR A 122 23.38 2.15 10.69
N ASN A 123 23.81 1.76 11.89
CA ASN A 123 25.13 1.20 12.14
C ASN A 123 25.32 -0.14 11.43
N PHE A 124 24.27 -0.97 11.36
CA PHE A 124 24.30 -2.22 10.60
C PHE A 124 24.51 -1.95 9.09
N LEU A 125 23.72 -1.05 8.50
CA LEU A 125 23.76 -0.78 7.06
C LEU A 125 25.03 -0.03 6.61
N VAL A 126 25.56 0.87 7.44
CA VAL A 126 26.68 1.75 7.07
C VAL A 126 28.03 1.20 7.52
N HIS A 127 28.09 0.61 8.72
CA HIS A 127 29.34 0.15 9.31
C HIS A 127 29.48 -1.38 9.32
N GLY A 128 28.45 -2.13 8.92
CA GLY A 128 28.47 -3.59 8.90
C GLY A 128 28.59 -4.22 10.30
N VAL A 129 28.33 -3.45 11.36
CA VAL A 129 28.45 -3.91 12.74
C VAL A 129 27.19 -4.70 13.09
N PRO A 130 27.31 -6.01 13.41
CA PRO A 130 26.16 -6.81 13.80
C PRO A 130 25.61 -6.34 15.14
N MET A 131 24.29 -6.51 15.32
CA MET A 131 23.56 -6.09 16.50
C MET A 131 24.23 -6.64 17.78
N PRO A 132 24.44 -5.84 18.85
CA PRO A 132 24.76 -6.40 20.17
C PRO A 132 23.69 -7.42 20.59
N GLY A 133 24.09 -8.70 20.70
CA GLY A 133 23.21 -9.82 21.01
C GLY A 133 23.04 -10.86 19.89
N THR A 134 23.62 -10.66 18.71
CA THR A 134 23.61 -11.62 17.59
C THR A 134 24.98 -12.30 17.41
N GLY A 135 25.59 -12.75 18.50
CA GLY A 135 26.68 -13.72 18.43
C GLY A 135 26.12 -15.09 18.00
N PRO A 136 26.92 -15.97 17.37
CA PRO A 136 26.50 -17.35 17.16
C PRO A 136 26.20 -17.98 18.52
N GLU A 137 24.99 -18.53 18.68
CA GLU A 137 24.67 -19.44 19.77
C GLU A 137 25.76 -20.53 19.83
N PRO A 138 26.32 -20.91 21.00
CA PRO A 138 27.34 -21.94 21.05
C PRO A 138 26.79 -23.24 20.47
N SER A 139 27.23 -23.57 19.26
CA SER A 139 26.95 -24.84 18.59
C SER A 139 27.37 -26.00 19.50
N GLN A 140 26.42 -26.88 19.79
CA GLN A 140 26.63 -28.15 20.48
C GLN A 140 27.84 -28.89 19.88
N PRO A 141 28.70 -29.53 20.67
CA PRO A 141 29.94 -30.12 20.17
C PRO A 141 29.64 -31.30 19.23
N ILE A 142 30.13 -31.19 17.99
CA ILE A 142 30.12 -32.26 16.99
C ILE A 142 31.25 -33.24 17.36
N ILE A 143 30.89 -34.47 17.70
CA ILE A 143 31.84 -35.56 17.96
C ILE A 143 32.47 -35.97 16.61
N GLU A 144 33.79 -35.76 16.49
CA GLU A 144 34.59 -36.18 15.33
C GLU A 144 34.69 -37.72 15.28
N GLN A 145 34.15 -38.33 14.22
CA GLN A 145 34.49 -39.71 13.87
C GLN A 145 35.76 -39.71 13.02
N THR A 146 36.90 -39.98 13.66
CA THR A 146 38.14 -40.34 12.97
C THR A 146 37.99 -41.70 12.30
N VAL A 147 37.94 -41.69 10.98
CA VAL A 147 37.99 -42.89 10.12
C VAL A 147 39.41 -43.44 10.11
N SER A 148 39.61 -44.66 10.61
CA SER A 148 40.80 -45.47 10.33
C SER A 148 40.35 -46.66 9.49
N ALA A 149 40.88 -46.74 8.28
CA ALA A 149 40.70 -47.86 7.38
C ALA A 149 41.62 -49.01 7.80
N ASP A 150 41.07 -50.22 7.97
CA ASP A 150 41.81 -51.45 7.69
C ASP A 150 40.88 -52.67 7.54
N THR A 151 40.82 -53.17 6.30
CA THR A 151 41.19 -54.54 5.90
C THR A 151 40.29 -55.76 6.26
N GLN A 152 39.92 -56.49 5.17
CA GLN A 152 39.51 -57.91 5.00
C GLN A 152 37.99 -58.24 4.94
N GLN A 153 37.50 -58.68 3.77
CA GLN A 153 37.06 -60.06 3.43
C GLN A 153 35.62 -60.37 3.91
N THR A 154 34.69 -61.07 3.25
CA THR A 154 34.60 -61.94 2.06
C THR A 154 33.11 -62.40 1.95
N GLN A 155 32.67 -62.88 0.77
CA GLN A 155 31.42 -63.64 0.44
C GLN A 155 30.10 -62.83 0.28
N SER A 156 29.57 -62.61 -0.94
CA SER A 156 28.89 -63.52 -1.89
C SER A 156 27.46 -63.94 -1.51
N GLN A 157 26.45 -63.44 -2.26
CA GLN A 157 25.37 -64.21 -2.91
C GLN A 157 24.22 -63.29 -3.42
N THR A 158 23.94 -63.36 -4.73
CA THR A 158 22.63 -63.08 -5.38
C THR A 158 21.81 -64.40 -5.33
N PRO A 159 20.51 -64.55 -5.73
CA PRO A 159 19.50 -63.69 -6.39
C PRO A 159 18.09 -63.87 -5.71
N PRO A 160 16.89 -63.87 -6.36
CA PRO A 160 16.39 -63.22 -7.59
C PRO A 160 15.10 -62.39 -7.34
N GLY A 161 14.69 -61.63 -8.37
CA GLY A 161 13.38 -60.98 -8.42
C GLY A 161 12.20 -61.94 -8.56
N GLN A 162 11.01 -61.46 -8.20
CA GLN A 162 9.74 -61.94 -8.72
C GLN A 162 8.82 -60.75 -9.01
N ARG A 163 8.33 -60.72 -10.25
CA ARG A 163 7.13 -59.98 -10.67
C ARG A 163 5.90 -60.64 -10.03
N ALA A 164 4.91 -59.82 -9.67
CA ALA A 164 3.52 -59.95 -10.11
C ALA A 164 2.87 -58.57 -10.00
#